data_AF-A0A7X0IEE1-F1
#
_entry.id   AF-A0A7X0IEE1-F1
#
_cell.length_a   1.000
_cell.length_b   1.000
_cell.length_c   1.000
_cell.angle_alpha   90.00
_cell.angle_beta   90.00
_cell.angle_gamma   90.00
#
_symmetry.space_group_name_H-M   'P 1'
#
loop_
_entity.id
_entity.type
_entity.pdbx_description
1 polymer ?
#
loop_
_entity_poly.entity_id
_entity_poly.type
_entity_poly.pdbx_seq_one_letter_code
_entity_poly.pdbx_strand_id
1 'polypeptide(L)'
;MDADSMICLSDLVPALRWSRPQQVAEVLADPRLPGGWWGSVALGRALGTTGVDWVCDRLSRLAVLRWDHLALMDVLPALQVHTVDPALTGWPEPARTAINGMGGWDRLRRLTAADLRAPAGPASAEVVITTVFREILGRVPAVSSPVSSPVVSSPVVSNPVSSPAPAVPAQPPVVASSPPVRPVPPTRAAPAPPPKPPVSDNPLVRLVDTVFREWTPMERAVAIERLFAAEPVSLRTLAHELHVDRDVLSQAQRAAEERVLHWLRSPESTAVTGHLFRLTEWLGTAATEEQLIAADPAHPIDVPSLGTPLWRVLVALMPDRRLQDGWLVVGDLTRLRERSVQVLGGKTSGEDAVELLGQLGIRAHSAEAWIESLPKTAAAPQEPLSPTTTGGFPAPLPRRTPGANGHQIRGGTPVPSVSGSLPDAQTAQSALAALTALSANPPRPHLVPEPRTAQRPLPGPASDPRRWQRIDVTSEHLRGEPVPVPEGYATQLGMRPGTLLSVTGPGDNAVVLVWRDRQPVFDSLQPVLMRLNARPGDSVYVTVDGYRLDAQLTS
;
A
#
# COMPACT_ATOMS: atom_id res chain seq x y z
N MET A 1 -3.04 11.20 -36.62
CA MET A 1 -2.54 9.99 -35.93
C MET A 1 -2.10 10.50 -34.59
N ASP A 2 -3.08 10.83 -33.77
CA ASP A 2 -2.92 11.67 -32.60
C ASP A 2 -2.75 10.73 -31.42
N ALA A 3 -1.49 10.50 -31.05
CA ALA A 3 -1.16 9.88 -29.78
C ALA A 3 -1.56 10.89 -28.70
N ASP A 4 -2.80 10.79 -28.23
CA ASP A 4 -3.28 11.52 -27.05
C ASP A 4 -2.38 11.13 -25.88
N SER A 5 -1.37 11.98 -25.64
CA SER A 5 -0.47 11.86 -24.51
C SER A 5 -1.32 11.95 -23.25
N MET A 6 -1.34 10.87 -22.46
CA MET A 6 -2.15 10.76 -21.24
C MET A 6 -1.57 11.61 -20.10
N ILE A 7 -1.44 12.92 -20.32
CA ILE A 7 -1.04 13.88 -19.28
C ILE A 7 -2.18 13.91 -18.26
N CYS A 8 -1.88 13.56 -17.02
CA CYS A 8 -2.79 13.62 -15.88
C CYS A 8 -2.59 14.94 -15.11
N LEU A 9 -3.53 15.30 -14.24
CA LEU A 9 -3.42 16.53 -13.45
C LEU A 9 -2.16 16.57 -12.58
N SER A 10 -1.77 15.42 -12.02
CA SER A 10 -0.56 15.26 -11.20
C SER A 10 0.76 15.46 -11.96
N ASP A 11 0.72 15.46 -13.29
CA ASP A 11 1.91 15.73 -14.12
C ASP A 11 2.16 17.23 -14.23
N LEU A 12 1.10 18.03 -14.24
CA LEU A 12 1.18 19.50 -14.22
C LEU A 12 1.33 20.04 -12.80
N VAL A 13 0.73 19.38 -11.81
CA VAL A 13 0.78 19.76 -10.40
C VAL A 13 1.42 18.63 -9.58
N PRO A 14 2.77 18.53 -9.54
CA PRO A 14 3.47 17.44 -8.88
C PRO A 14 3.20 17.33 -7.38
N ALA A 15 2.82 18.45 -6.75
CA ALA A 15 2.43 18.50 -5.35
C ALA A 15 1.30 17.50 -5.02
N LEU A 16 0.44 17.15 -5.98
CA LEU A 16 -0.59 16.12 -5.82
C LEU A 16 -0.01 14.71 -5.59
N ARG A 17 1.20 14.42 -6.08
CA ARG A 17 1.84 13.10 -5.94
C ARG A 17 2.44 12.89 -4.54
N TRP A 18 2.84 13.97 -3.88
CA TRP A 18 3.42 13.93 -2.54
C TRP A 18 2.42 14.29 -1.43
N SER A 19 1.20 14.67 -1.83
CA SER A 19 0.10 14.94 -0.90
C SER A 19 -0.63 13.65 -0.52
N ARG A 20 -1.14 13.60 0.72
CA ARG A 20 -1.91 12.43 1.18
C ARG A 20 -3.20 12.30 0.35
N PRO A 21 -3.47 11.14 -0.26
CA PRO A 21 -4.58 10.98 -1.21
C PRO A 21 -5.95 11.27 -0.57
N GLN A 22 -6.13 11.03 0.74
CA GLN A 22 -7.36 11.36 1.46
C GLN A 22 -7.62 12.87 1.50
N GLN A 23 -6.57 13.67 1.72
CA GLN A 23 -6.69 15.13 1.79
C GLN A 23 -6.92 15.74 0.40
N VAL A 24 -6.36 15.11 -0.63
CA VAL A 24 -6.62 15.49 -2.03
C VAL A 24 -8.06 15.14 -2.41
N ALA A 25 -8.53 13.94 -2.05
CA ALA A 25 -9.89 13.49 -2.30
C ALA A 25 -10.95 14.38 -1.63
N GLU A 26 -10.70 14.87 -0.41
CA GLU A 26 -11.59 15.78 0.31
C GLU A 26 -11.94 17.04 -0.50
N VAL A 27 -11.00 17.51 -1.34
CA VAL A 27 -11.15 18.75 -2.12
C VAL A 27 -11.45 18.49 -3.59
N LEU A 28 -10.88 17.43 -4.18
CA LEU A 28 -10.95 17.13 -5.62
C LEU A 28 -11.85 15.94 -5.99
N ALA A 29 -12.52 15.27 -5.05
CA ALA A 29 -13.48 14.23 -5.39
C ALA A 29 -14.66 14.81 -6.19
N ASP A 30 -14.96 14.19 -7.33
CA ASP A 30 -16.13 14.49 -8.14
C ASP A 30 -16.86 13.17 -8.45
N PRO A 31 -18.18 13.06 -8.23
CA PRO A 31 -18.93 11.82 -8.46
C PRO A 31 -18.96 11.37 -9.93
N ARG A 32 -18.62 12.25 -10.87
CA ARG A 32 -18.55 11.95 -12.32
C ARG A 32 -17.20 11.34 -12.72
N LEU A 33 -16.20 11.40 -11.85
CA LEU A 33 -14.85 10.91 -12.09
C LEU A 33 -14.48 9.78 -11.11
N PRO A 34 -13.60 8.85 -11.50
CA PRO A 34 -13.16 7.79 -10.61
C PRO A 34 -12.33 8.35 -9.43
N GLY A 35 -12.24 7.58 -8.35
CA GLY A 35 -11.37 7.91 -7.22
C GLY A 35 -9.91 8.05 -7.68
N GLY A 36 -9.22 9.10 -7.23
CA GLY A 36 -7.83 9.35 -7.63
C GLY A 36 -7.64 9.81 -9.06
N TRP A 37 -8.69 10.31 -9.74
CA TRP A 37 -8.66 10.73 -11.15
C TRP A 37 -7.50 11.67 -11.50
N TRP A 38 -7.02 12.49 -10.57
CA TRP A 38 -5.91 13.40 -10.77
C TRP A 38 -4.59 12.70 -11.17
N GLY A 39 -4.45 11.40 -10.89
CA GLY A 39 -3.31 10.57 -11.30
C GLY A 39 -3.65 9.47 -12.32
N SER A 40 -4.91 9.32 -12.73
CA SER A 40 -5.37 8.19 -13.55
C SER A 40 -6.25 8.56 -14.74
N VAL A 41 -6.77 9.79 -14.80
CA VAL A 41 -7.62 10.29 -15.89
C VAL A 41 -6.88 11.35 -16.69
N ALA A 42 -6.90 11.21 -18.02
CA ALA A 42 -6.34 12.19 -18.93
C ALA A 42 -6.95 13.58 -18.68
N LEU A 43 -6.09 14.59 -18.57
CA LEU A 43 -6.46 15.94 -18.15
C LEU A 43 -7.54 16.56 -19.04
N GLY A 44 -7.45 16.39 -20.37
CA GLY A 44 -8.48 16.89 -21.29
C GLY A 44 -9.87 16.32 -21.03
N ARG A 45 -9.97 15.06 -20.59
CA ARG A 45 -11.23 14.40 -20.22
C ARG A 45 -11.73 14.89 -18.86
N ALA A 46 -10.82 15.04 -17.89
CA ALA A 46 -11.18 15.59 -16.58
C ALA A 46 -11.70 17.03 -16.71
N LEU A 47 -10.99 17.89 -17.44
CA LEU A 47 -11.42 19.27 -17.69
C LEU A 47 -12.74 19.35 -18.48
N GLY A 48 -12.98 18.42 -19.43
CA GLY A 48 -14.25 18.34 -20.15
C GLY A 48 -15.45 17.89 -19.29
N THR A 49 -15.21 17.19 -18.18
CA THR A 49 -16.28 16.66 -17.31
C THR A 49 -16.59 17.55 -16.11
N THR A 50 -15.56 18.13 -15.47
CA THR A 50 -15.70 19.01 -14.29
C THR A 50 -15.69 20.50 -14.64
N GLY A 51 -15.07 20.87 -15.78
CA GLY A 51 -14.79 22.25 -16.14
C GLY A 51 -13.46 22.77 -15.58
N VAL A 52 -12.79 23.64 -16.34
CA VAL A 52 -11.48 24.22 -15.98
C VAL A 52 -11.58 25.09 -14.73
N ASP A 53 -12.60 25.95 -14.65
CA ASP A 53 -12.77 26.88 -13.54
C ASP A 53 -12.98 26.15 -12.20
N TRP A 54 -13.72 25.03 -12.22
CA TRP A 54 -13.93 24.18 -11.04
C TRP A 54 -12.61 23.58 -10.55
N VAL A 55 -11.79 23.02 -11.45
CA VAL A 55 -10.48 22.45 -11.08
C VAL A 55 -9.56 23.52 -10.52
N CYS A 56 -9.54 24.72 -11.12
CA CYS A 56 -8.70 25.82 -10.66
C CYS A 56 -9.10 26.32 -9.26
N ASP A 57 -10.40 26.42 -8.97
CA ASP A 57 -10.89 26.80 -7.63
C ASP A 57 -10.52 25.75 -6.56
N ARG A 58 -10.65 24.46 -6.90
CA ARG A 58 -10.30 23.38 -5.96
C ARG A 58 -8.79 23.31 -5.71
N LEU A 59 -7.99 23.48 -6.75
CA LEU A 59 -6.53 23.52 -6.61
C LEU A 59 -6.05 24.74 -5.82
N SER A 60 -6.68 25.90 -5.97
CA SER A 60 -6.30 27.08 -5.19
C SER A 60 -6.61 26.91 -3.71
N ARG A 61 -7.78 26.36 -3.36
CA ARG A 61 -8.10 25.98 -1.98
C ARG A 61 -7.09 24.99 -1.42
N LEU A 62 -6.74 23.97 -2.18
CA LEU A 62 -5.77 22.95 -1.76
C LEU A 62 -4.38 23.57 -1.53
N ALA A 63 -3.93 24.45 -2.44
CA ALA A 63 -2.67 25.17 -2.29
C ALA A 63 -2.64 26.02 -1.01
N VAL A 64 -3.73 26.73 -0.72
CA VAL A 64 -3.89 27.60 0.43
C VAL A 64 -4.04 26.84 1.76
N LEU A 65 -4.58 25.63 1.74
CA LEU A 65 -4.82 24.79 2.93
C LEU A 65 -3.67 23.85 3.28
N ARG A 66 -2.88 23.41 2.29
CA ARG A 66 -1.90 22.32 2.46
C ARG A 66 -0.52 22.61 1.87
N TRP A 67 -0.40 23.55 0.94
CA TRP A 67 0.86 23.89 0.26
C TRP A 67 1.26 25.35 0.52
N ASP A 68 0.89 25.87 1.69
CA ASP A 68 1.15 27.25 2.10
C ASP A 68 2.64 27.63 2.14
N HIS A 69 3.51 26.64 2.32
CA HIS A 69 4.97 26.75 2.37
C HIS A 69 5.66 26.52 1.01
N LEU A 70 4.94 26.08 -0.02
CA LEU A 70 5.53 25.81 -1.33
C LEU A 70 5.45 27.04 -2.23
N ALA A 71 6.52 27.34 -2.96
CA ALA A 71 6.50 28.40 -3.96
C ALA A 71 5.60 27.99 -5.13
N LEU A 72 4.93 28.96 -5.76
CA LEU A 72 4.04 28.68 -6.88
C LEU A 72 4.73 27.93 -8.03
N MET A 73 6.02 28.18 -8.27
CA MET A 73 6.82 27.47 -9.27
C MET A 73 7.10 26.00 -8.93
N ASP A 74 6.98 25.59 -7.67
CA ASP A 74 7.14 24.19 -7.25
C ASP A 74 5.79 23.45 -7.30
N VAL A 75 4.70 24.18 -7.01
CA VAL A 75 3.33 23.67 -7.16
C VAL A 75 2.98 23.48 -8.64
N LEU A 76 3.37 24.43 -9.50
CA LEU A 76 3.08 24.43 -10.93
C LEU A 76 4.37 24.74 -11.73
N PRO A 77 5.23 23.73 -11.98
CA PRO A 77 6.52 23.92 -12.68
C PRO A 77 6.41 24.53 -14.07
N ALA A 78 5.25 24.39 -14.72
CA ALA A 78 4.96 25.03 -15.99
C ALA A 78 5.18 26.56 -15.96
N LEU A 79 5.04 27.20 -14.79
CA LEU A 79 5.30 28.64 -14.62
C LEU A 79 6.75 29.05 -14.90
N GLN A 80 7.71 28.13 -14.85
CA GLN A 80 9.12 28.43 -15.10
C GLN A 80 9.42 28.68 -16.57
N VAL A 81 8.70 27.98 -17.45
CA VAL A 81 8.85 28.07 -18.91
C VAL A 81 7.77 28.92 -19.56
N HIS A 82 6.74 29.29 -18.79
CA HIS A 82 5.61 30.03 -19.31
C HIS A 82 5.89 31.53 -19.41
N THR A 83 5.85 32.05 -20.63
CA THR A 83 5.95 33.48 -20.93
C THR A 83 4.57 34.11 -20.87
N VAL A 84 4.36 34.99 -19.89
CA VAL A 84 3.14 35.81 -19.77
C VAL A 84 3.46 37.25 -20.17
N ASP A 85 2.50 37.92 -20.81
CA ASP A 85 2.57 39.35 -21.09
C ASP A 85 2.78 40.13 -19.78
N PRO A 86 3.84 40.96 -19.66
CA PRO A 86 4.08 41.78 -18.48
C PRO A 86 2.91 42.69 -18.10
N ALA A 87 2.07 43.07 -19.07
CA ALA A 87 0.89 43.90 -18.83
C ALA A 87 -0.33 43.11 -18.30
N LEU A 88 -0.27 41.77 -18.26
CA LEU A 88 -1.32 40.88 -17.72
C LEU A 88 -2.73 41.21 -18.26
N THR A 89 -2.80 41.58 -19.54
CA THR A 89 -4.01 42.14 -20.18
C THR A 89 -5.20 41.17 -20.19
N GLY A 90 -4.94 39.85 -20.21
CA GLY A 90 -5.97 38.81 -20.15
C GLY A 90 -6.44 38.41 -18.74
N TRP A 91 -5.87 38.99 -17.69
CA TRP A 91 -6.12 38.57 -16.30
C TRP A 91 -7.23 39.41 -15.64
N PRO A 92 -8.02 38.86 -14.70
CA PRO A 92 -9.01 39.62 -13.94
C PRO A 92 -8.37 40.80 -13.21
N GLU A 93 -9.03 41.96 -13.22
CA GLU A 93 -8.57 43.18 -12.54
C GLU A 93 -8.09 42.95 -11.09
N PRO A 94 -8.82 42.23 -10.21
CA PRO A 94 -8.36 42.00 -8.85
C PRO A 94 -7.03 41.24 -8.77
N ALA A 95 -6.83 40.24 -9.64
CA ALA A 95 -5.57 39.51 -9.71
C ALA A 95 -4.45 40.39 -10.28
N ARG A 96 -4.74 41.19 -11.32
CA ARG A 96 -3.78 42.10 -11.94
C ARG A 96 -3.25 43.15 -10.96
N THR A 97 -4.16 43.81 -10.23
CA THR A 97 -3.78 44.81 -9.21
C THR A 97 -2.94 44.19 -8.11
N ALA A 98 -3.31 42.99 -7.62
CA ALA A 98 -2.55 42.28 -6.60
C ALA A 98 -1.14 41.91 -7.08
N ILE A 99 -1.01 41.33 -8.27
CA ILE A 99 0.28 40.91 -8.83
C ILE A 99 1.19 42.11 -9.08
N ASN A 100 0.65 43.21 -9.62
CA ASN A 100 1.40 44.45 -9.81
C ASN A 100 1.89 45.02 -8.48
N GLY A 101 1.06 45.01 -7.44
CA GLY A 101 1.44 45.43 -6.08
C GLY A 101 2.54 44.57 -5.45
N MET A 102 2.62 43.28 -5.83
CA MET A 102 3.61 42.33 -5.33
C MET A 102 4.93 42.32 -6.12
N GLY A 103 5.09 43.18 -7.14
CA GLY A 103 6.30 43.26 -7.96
C GLY A 103 6.26 42.42 -9.24
N GLY A 104 5.07 42.12 -9.75
CA GLY A 104 4.86 41.54 -11.08
C GLY A 104 5.01 40.03 -11.16
N TRP A 105 4.85 39.49 -12.38
CA TRP A 105 4.87 38.06 -12.69
C TRP A 105 6.13 37.35 -12.19
N ASP A 106 7.30 37.95 -12.40
CA ASP A 106 8.59 37.38 -12.03
C ASP A 106 8.75 37.16 -10.53
N ARG A 107 8.12 38.01 -9.72
CA ARG A 107 8.13 37.88 -8.26
C ARG A 107 7.06 36.89 -7.81
N LEU A 108 5.87 36.92 -8.42
CA LEU A 108 4.77 36.01 -8.12
C LEU A 108 5.19 34.54 -8.15
N ARG A 109 5.94 34.10 -9.17
CA ARG A 109 6.38 32.70 -9.28
C ARG A 109 7.20 32.18 -8.09
N ARG A 110 7.87 33.08 -7.35
CA ARG A 110 8.70 32.74 -6.18
C ARG A 110 7.95 32.89 -4.85
N LEU A 111 6.73 33.42 -4.87
CA LEU A 111 5.91 33.55 -3.67
C LEU A 111 5.21 32.24 -3.34
N THR A 112 4.95 32.05 -2.05
CA THR A 112 4.15 30.96 -1.51
C THR A 112 2.69 31.39 -1.32
N ALA A 113 1.77 30.45 -1.13
CA ALA A 113 0.39 30.80 -0.83
C ALA A 113 0.24 31.52 0.54
N ALA A 114 1.17 31.32 1.47
CA ALA A 114 1.25 32.10 2.71
C ALA A 114 1.64 33.56 2.46
N ASP A 115 2.60 33.84 1.56
CA ASP A 115 3.02 35.20 1.22
C ASP A 115 1.88 36.01 0.60
N LEU A 116 1.00 35.34 -0.16
CA LEU A 116 -0.18 35.93 -0.77
C LEU A 116 -1.30 36.28 0.22
N ARG A 117 -1.26 35.76 1.46
CA ARG A 117 -2.22 36.10 2.53
C ARG A 117 -1.85 37.39 3.28
N ALA A 118 -0.69 37.98 3.00
CA ALA A 118 -0.25 39.22 3.65
C ALA A 118 -1.23 40.38 3.38
N PRO A 119 -1.42 41.33 4.32
CA PRO A 119 -2.58 42.24 4.37
C PRO A 119 -2.59 43.40 3.34
N ALA A 120 -1.96 43.27 2.17
CA ALA A 120 -1.66 44.41 1.30
C ALA A 120 -2.44 44.49 -0.02
N GLY A 121 -3.42 43.61 -0.30
CA GLY A 121 -4.14 43.61 -1.58
C GLY A 121 -5.67 43.40 -1.45
N PRO A 122 -6.48 43.92 -2.40
CA PRO A 122 -7.94 43.75 -2.41
C PRO A 122 -8.40 42.35 -2.84
N ALA A 123 -7.51 41.52 -3.39
CA ALA A 123 -7.83 40.16 -3.85
C ALA A 123 -7.35 39.11 -2.84
N SER A 124 -8.17 38.09 -2.59
CA SER A 124 -7.75 36.95 -1.77
C SER A 124 -6.65 36.15 -2.47
N ALA A 125 -5.78 35.50 -1.70
CA ALA A 125 -4.74 34.60 -2.21
C ALA A 125 -5.32 33.54 -3.18
N GLU A 126 -6.52 33.04 -2.89
CA GLU A 126 -7.26 32.10 -3.73
C GLU A 126 -7.55 32.66 -5.12
N VAL A 127 -7.97 33.93 -5.24
CA VAL A 127 -8.26 34.55 -6.56
C VAL A 127 -7.00 34.63 -7.42
N VAL A 128 -5.87 35.00 -6.82
CA VAL A 128 -4.58 35.06 -7.53
C VAL A 128 -4.15 33.67 -7.98
N ILE A 129 -4.19 32.68 -7.07
CA ILE A 129 -3.77 31.30 -7.36
C ILE A 129 -4.70 30.63 -8.38
N THR A 130 -6.02 30.82 -8.28
CA THR A 130 -7.00 30.33 -9.26
C THR A 130 -6.70 30.89 -10.65
N THR A 131 -6.34 32.19 -10.74
CA THR A 131 -5.99 32.81 -12.04
C THR A 131 -4.72 32.22 -12.63
N VAL A 132 -3.70 31.95 -11.78
CA VAL A 132 -2.45 31.28 -12.18
C VAL A 132 -2.71 29.87 -12.71
N PHE A 133 -3.55 29.08 -12.03
CA PHE A 133 -3.92 27.76 -12.52
C PHE A 133 -4.72 27.84 -13.83
N ARG A 134 -5.64 28.80 -13.94
CA ARG A 134 -6.46 28.98 -15.14
C ARG A 134 -5.62 29.35 -16.36
N GLU A 135 -4.60 30.18 -16.18
CA GLU A 135 -3.67 30.55 -17.25
C GLU A 135 -3.02 29.30 -17.87
N ILE A 136 -2.58 28.34 -17.05
CA ILE A 136 -1.93 27.11 -17.54
C ILE A 136 -2.95 26.07 -18.00
N LEU A 137 -3.94 25.74 -17.17
CA LEU A 137 -4.91 24.68 -17.44
C LEU A 137 -5.90 25.06 -18.55
N GLY A 138 -6.19 26.34 -18.72
CA GLY A 138 -7.06 26.86 -19.79
C GLY A 138 -6.48 26.70 -21.19
N ARG A 139 -5.17 26.40 -21.32
CA ARG A 139 -4.53 26.08 -22.60
C ARG A 139 -4.63 24.61 -23.01
N VAL A 140 -5.11 23.74 -22.11
CA VAL A 140 -5.28 22.31 -22.39
C VAL A 140 -6.62 22.10 -23.10
N PRO A 141 -6.66 21.47 -24.29
CA PRO A 141 -7.92 21.24 -24.99
C PRO A 141 -8.80 20.26 -24.20
N ALA A 142 -10.02 20.70 -23.87
CA ALA A 142 -11.01 19.84 -23.23
C ALA A 142 -11.65 18.91 -24.27
N VAL A 143 -11.66 17.60 -24.00
CA VAL A 143 -12.30 16.60 -24.86
C VAL A 143 -13.69 16.30 -24.29
N SER A 144 -14.71 16.94 -24.83
CA SER A 144 -16.10 16.64 -24.50
C SER A 144 -16.60 15.47 -25.35
N SER A 145 -16.87 14.31 -24.76
CA SER A 145 -17.57 13.23 -25.45
C SER A 145 -19.06 13.56 -25.58
N PRO A 146 -19.68 13.53 -26.78
CA PRO A 146 -21.12 13.68 -26.89
C PRO A 146 -21.80 12.43 -26.28
N VAL A 147 -22.71 12.67 -25.33
CA VAL A 147 -23.53 11.64 -24.72
C VAL A 147 -24.56 11.17 -25.76
N SER A 148 -24.39 9.97 -26.33
CA SER A 148 -25.45 9.32 -27.11
C SER A 148 -26.50 8.74 -26.16
N SER A 149 -27.70 9.30 -26.19
CA SER A 149 -28.88 8.75 -25.53
C SER A 149 -29.19 7.34 -26.05
N PRO A 150 -29.64 6.39 -25.21
CA PRO A 150 -29.97 5.06 -25.67
C PRO A 150 -31.28 5.10 -26.46
N VAL A 151 -31.21 4.86 -27.77
CA VAL A 151 -32.39 4.55 -28.59
C VAL A 151 -32.79 3.11 -28.31
N VAL A 152 -33.97 2.95 -27.70
CA VAL A 152 -34.63 1.66 -27.55
C VAL A 152 -34.93 1.11 -28.94
N SER A 153 -34.31 -0.01 -29.30
CA SER A 153 -34.66 -0.79 -30.50
C SER A 153 -35.06 -2.20 -30.05
N SER A 154 -36.37 -2.45 -30.09
CA SER A 154 -36.97 -3.77 -29.87
C SER A 154 -36.53 -4.73 -30.98
N PRO A 155 -36.21 -6.01 -30.69
CA PRO A 155 -35.97 -6.98 -31.75
C PRO A 155 -37.32 -7.45 -32.32
N VAL A 156 -37.53 -7.18 -33.61
CA VAL A 156 -38.55 -7.84 -34.42
C VAL A 156 -38.09 -9.28 -34.68
N VAL A 157 -38.95 -10.23 -34.33
CA VAL A 157 -38.83 -11.65 -34.65
C VAL A 157 -39.08 -11.82 -36.15
N SER A 158 -38.09 -12.30 -36.88
CA SER A 158 -38.22 -12.75 -38.26
C SER A 158 -37.79 -14.21 -38.36
N ASN A 159 -38.78 -15.10 -38.49
CA ASN A 159 -38.60 -16.52 -38.77
C ASN A 159 -37.93 -16.73 -40.14
N PRO A 160 -36.95 -17.63 -40.28
CA PRO A 160 -36.62 -18.21 -41.58
C PRO A 160 -37.47 -19.45 -41.87
N VAL A 161 -37.98 -19.47 -43.10
CA VAL A 161 -38.78 -20.49 -43.77
C VAL A 161 -37.98 -21.79 -44.02
N SER A 162 -38.70 -22.91 -43.89
CA SER A 162 -38.31 -24.29 -44.21
C SER A 162 -38.02 -24.55 -45.69
N SER A 163 -37.09 -25.48 -45.96
CA SER A 163 -37.24 -26.50 -47.01
C SER A 163 -36.37 -27.73 -46.73
N PRO A 164 -36.74 -28.93 -47.23
CA PRO A 164 -36.52 -30.19 -46.55
C PRO A 164 -35.45 -31.09 -47.19
N ALA A 165 -34.89 -32.01 -46.40
CA ALA A 165 -34.07 -33.14 -46.88
C ALA A 165 -34.31 -34.39 -46.01
N PRO A 166 -34.10 -35.61 -46.55
CA PRO A 166 -34.99 -36.75 -46.32
C PRO A 166 -34.62 -37.66 -45.14
N ALA A 167 -35.63 -38.40 -44.68
CA ALA A 167 -35.57 -39.38 -43.62
C ALA A 167 -34.82 -40.66 -44.02
N VAL A 168 -34.04 -41.21 -43.08
CA VAL A 168 -33.53 -42.59 -43.08
C VAL A 168 -33.76 -43.17 -41.67
N PRO A 169 -34.25 -44.43 -41.53
CA PRO A 169 -34.98 -44.88 -40.35
C PRO A 169 -34.11 -45.42 -39.21
N ALA A 170 -34.70 -45.41 -38.02
CA ALA A 170 -34.18 -45.88 -36.74
C ALA A 170 -33.80 -47.38 -36.72
N GLN A 171 -32.72 -47.70 -36.00
CA GLN A 171 -32.42 -49.05 -35.51
C GLN A 171 -32.48 -49.10 -33.97
N PRO A 172 -33.01 -50.19 -33.37
CA PRO A 172 -33.20 -50.36 -31.92
C PRO A 172 -31.91 -50.80 -31.17
N PRO A 173 -31.90 -50.77 -29.81
CA PRO A 173 -30.67 -50.78 -29.02
C PRO A 173 -30.07 -52.19 -28.88
N VAL A 174 -28.74 -52.27 -28.94
CA VAL A 174 -27.98 -53.50 -28.68
C VAL A 174 -27.53 -53.51 -27.22
N VAL A 175 -27.98 -54.53 -26.49
CA VAL A 175 -27.57 -54.87 -25.13
C VAL A 175 -26.18 -55.51 -25.19
N ALA A 176 -25.20 -54.95 -24.49
CA ALA A 176 -23.87 -55.55 -24.34
C ALA A 176 -23.66 -56.00 -22.88
N SER A 177 -23.68 -57.31 -22.69
CA SER A 177 -23.40 -58.02 -21.43
C SER A 177 -21.90 -58.02 -21.13
N SER A 178 -21.51 -57.67 -19.89
CA SER A 178 -20.15 -57.86 -19.36
C SER A 178 -20.06 -59.14 -18.51
N PRO A 179 -18.92 -59.85 -18.46
CA PRO A 179 -18.79 -61.10 -17.71
C PRO A 179 -18.57 -60.90 -16.19
N PRO A 180 -18.87 -61.90 -15.34
CA PRO A 180 -18.89 -61.74 -13.89
C PRO A 180 -17.50 -61.88 -13.26
N VAL A 181 -17.13 -60.91 -12.42
CA VAL A 181 -15.96 -60.98 -11.51
C VAL A 181 -16.39 -61.68 -10.21
N ARG A 182 -15.62 -62.69 -9.79
CA ARG A 182 -15.82 -63.41 -8.52
C ARG A 182 -15.58 -62.50 -7.30
N PRO A 183 -16.33 -62.65 -6.20
CA PRO A 183 -16.11 -61.89 -4.97
C PRO A 183 -14.91 -62.44 -4.18
N VAL A 184 -13.99 -61.55 -3.79
CA VAL A 184 -12.93 -61.78 -2.80
C VAL A 184 -13.47 -61.31 -1.43
N PRO A 185 -13.24 -62.04 -0.32
CA PRO A 185 -13.75 -61.63 0.99
C PRO A 185 -13.05 -60.36 1.52
N PRO A 186 -13.74 -59.53 2.33
CA PRO A 186 -13.23 -58.23 2.74
C PRO A 186 -12.12 -58.36 3.79
N THR A 187 -10.91 -57.93 3.43
CA THR A 187 -9.87 -57.56 4.39
C THR A 187 -10.35 -56.33 5.15
N ARG A 188 -10.40 -56.42 6.49
CA ARG A 188 -10.77 -55.35 7.41
C ARG A 188 -9.84 -54.15 7.20
N ALA A 189 -10.32 -53.15 6.46
CA ALA A 189 -9.65 -51.87 6.34
C ALA A 189 -9.62 -51.17 7.71
N ALA A 190 -8.45 -50.70 8.11
CA ALA A 190 -8.30 -49.74 9.20
C ALA A 190 -9.22 -48.53 8.93
N PRO A 191 -9.75 -47.86 9.98
CA PRO A 191 -10.61 -46.70 9.78
C PRO A 191 -9.85 -45.64 8.98
N ALA A 192 -10.38 -45.33 7.80
CA ALA A 192 -9.88 -44.24 6.99
C ALA A 192 -9.94 -42.94 7.83
N PRO A 193 -8.94 -42.05 7.73
CA PRO A 193 -9.06 -40.71 8.29
C PRO A 193 -10.35 -40.07 7.74
N PRO A 194 -11.05 -39.24 8.52
CA PRO A 194 -12.28 -38.62 8.08
C PRO A 194 -12.05 -37.91 6.74
N PRO A 195 -13.00 -37.98 5.80
CA PRO A 195 -12.87 -37.31 4.52
C PRO A 195 -12.61 -35.83 4.78
N LYS A 196 -11.49 -35.32 4.24
CA LYS A 196 -11.22 -33.89 4.20
C LYS A 196 -12.43 -33.22 3.55
N PRO A 197 -12.95 -32.10 4.10
CA PRO A 197 -14.10 -31.43 3.53
C PRO A 197 -13.83 -31.12 2.05
N PRO A 198 -14.88 -31.10 1.19
CA PRO A 198 -14.72 -30.75 -0.21
C PRO A 198 -13.98 -29.42 -0.27
N VAL A 199 -12.98 -29.34 -1.17
CA VAL A 199 -12.24 -28.11 -1.48
C VAL A 199 -13.26 -27.00 -1.58
N SER A 200 -13.24 -26.16 -0.55
CA SER A 200 -14.01 -24.93 -0.43
C SER A 200 -14.11 -24.22 -1.78
N ASP A 201 -15.31 -24.18 -2.35
CA ASP A 201 -15.65 -23.50 -3.62
C ASP A 201 -15.57 -21.96 -3.51
N ASN A 202 -14.75 -21.44 -2.60
CA ASN A 202 -14.59 -20.02 -2.44
C ASN A 202 -13.75 -19.44 -3.60
N PRO A 203 -14.26 -18.44 -4.34
CA PRO A 203 -13.58 -17.90 -5.51
C PRO A 203 -12.23 -17.28 -5.19
N LEU A 204 -12.06 -16.69 -4.00
CA LEU A 204 -10.82 -16.05 -3.59
C LEU A 204 -9.74 -17.10 -3.32
N VAL A 205 -10.10 -18.17 -2.59
CA VAL A 205 -9.19 -19.29 -2.31
C VAL A 205 -8.77 -19.98 -3.60
N ARG A 206 -9.72 -20.21 -4.53
CA ARG A 206 -9.43 -20.80 -5.84
C ARG A 206 -8.49 -19.94 -6.68
N LEU A 207 -8.67 -18.62 -6.66
CA LEU A 207 -7.82 -17.69 -7.39
C LEU A 207 -6.38 -17.74 -6.86
N VAL A 208 -6.21 -17.69 -5.53
CA VAL A 208 -4.90 -17.81 -4.89
C VAL A 208 -4.27 -19.19 -5.17
N ASP A 209 -5.04 -20.27 -5.03
CA ASP A 209 -4.58 -21.64 -5.29
C ASP A 209 -4.08 -21.84 -6.73
N THR A 210 -4.78 -21.28 -7.71
CA THR A 210 -4.46 -21.43 -9.14
C THR A 210 -3.05 -20.93 -9.45
N VAL A 211 -2.65 -19.80 -8.86
CA VAL A 211 -1.32 -19.20 -9.08
C VAL A 211 -0.21 -20.11 -8.57
N PHE A 212 -0.35 -20.64 -7.35
CA PHE A 212 0.67 -21.51 -6.75
C PHE A 212 0.72 -22.90 -7.36
N ARG A 213 -0.37 -23.34 -8.01
CA ARG A 213 -0.43 -24.64 -8.66
C ARG A 213 0.50 -24.75 -9.86
N GLU A 214 0.76 -23.64 -10.54
CA GLU A 214 1.65 -23.54 -11.71
C GLU A 214 3.14 -23.42 -11.34
N TRP A 215 3.44 -23.24 -10.06
CA TRP A 215 4.82 -23.05 -9.59
C TRP A 215 5.62 -24.34 -9.59
N THR A 216 6.93 -24.20 -9.77
CA THR A 216 7.86 -25.34 -9.68
C THR A 216 7.84 -25.94 -8.27
N PRO A 217 8.20 -27.23 -8.11
CA PRO A 217 8.26 -27.86 -6.79
C PRO A 217 9.15 -27.11 -5.79
N MET A 218 10.26 -26.55 -6.27
CA MET A 218 11.20 -25.79 -5.43
C MET A 218 10.61 -24.46 -4.96
N GLU A 219 10.00 -23.68 -5.87
CA GLU A 219 9.34 -22.41 -5.53
C GLU A 219 8.18 -22.64 -4.58
N ARG A 220 7.42 -23.72 -4.77
CA ARG A 220 6.32 -24.10 -3.88
C ARG A 220 6.80 -24.51 -2.50
N ALA A 221 7.89 -25.28 -2.40
CA ALA A 221 8.50 -25.61 -1.12
C ALA A 221 8.95 -24.34 -0.36
N VAL A 222 9.57 -23.39 -1.07
CA VAL A 222 9.93 -22.09 -0.49
C VAL A 222 8.69 -21.28 -0.08
N ALA A 223 7.61 -21.34 -0.86
CA ALA A 223 6.36 -20.67 -0.52
C ALA A 223 5.77 -21.20 0.80
N ILE A 224 5.73 -22.52 0.96
CA ILE A 224 5.14 -23.22 2.10
C ILE A 224 5.99 -23.02 3.36
N GLU A 225 7.29 -23.29 3.27
CA GLU A 225 8.18 -23.38 4.44
C GLU A 225 8.79 -22.03 4.85
N ARG A 226 8.67 -21.00 3.99
CA ARG A 226 9.26 -19.67 4.25
C ARG A 226 8.34 -18.49 3.99
N LEU A 227 7.84 -18.31 2.77
CA LEU A 227 7.13 -17.07 2.42
C LEU A 227 5.79 -16.92 3.16
N PHE A 228 5.05 -18.02 3.30
CA PHE A 228 3.73 -18.05 3.93
C PHE A 228 3.70 -18.88 5.22
N ALA A 229 4.87 -19.34 5.69
CA ALA A 229 4.99 -20.07 6.94
C ALA A 229 4.73 -19.15 8.14
N ALA A 230 4.08 -19.69 9.17
CA ALA A 230 3.95 -19.00 10.45
C ALA A 230 5.33 -18.82 11.12
N GLU A 231 6.18 -19.83 11.02
CA GLU A 231 7.55 -19.83 11.52
C GLU A 231 8.51 -20.13 10.36
N PRO A 232 9.12 -19.11 9.73
CA PRO A 232 9.91 -19.32 8.52
C PRO A 232 11.22 -20.08 8.81
N VAL A 233 11.39 -21.25 8.18
CA VAL A 233 12.58 -22.10 8.34
C VAL A 233 13.77 -21.47 7.62
N SER A 234 14.97 -21.43 8.23
CA SER A 234 16.15 -20.81 7.59
C SER A 234 16.50 -21.45 6.23
N LEU A 235 17.00 -20.67 5.27
CA LEU A 235 17.43 -21.21 3.95
C LEU A 235 18.46 -22.34 4.08
N ARG A 236 19.33 -22.27 5.09
CA ARG A 236 20.34 -23.30 5.34
C ARG A 236 19.70 -24.61 5.80
N THR A 237 18.72 -24.52 6.69
CA THR A 237 17.97 -25.68 7.21
C THR A 237 17.16 -26.31 6.09
N LEU A 238 16.41 -25.50 5.34
CA LEU A 238 15.57 -25.98 4.24
C LEU A 238 16.41 -26.60 3.09
N ALA A 239 17.58 -26.03 2.78
CA ALA A 239 18.50 -26.61 1.81
C ALA A 239 19.03 -27.99 2.25
N HIS A 240 19.29 -28.16 3.55
CA HIS A 240 19.71 -29.43 4.12
C HIS A 240 18.60 -30.49 4.06
N GLU A 241 17.37 -30.11 4.41
CA GLU A 241 16.19 -31.00 4.39
C GLU A 241 15.82 -31.44 2.98
N LEU A 242 15.91 -30.54 2.00
CA LEU A 242 15.60 -30.84 0.60
C LEU A 242 16.79 -31.48 -0.15
N HIS A 243 17.96 -31.56 0.47
CA HIS A 243 19.21 -32.02 -0.15
C HIS A 243 19.58 -31.24 -1.43
N VAL A 244 19.42 -29.91 -1.39
CA VAL A 244 19.70 -29.00 -2.52
C VAL A 244 20.72 -27.94 -2.11
N ASP A 245 21.50 -27.43 -3.06
CA ASP A 245 22.38 -26.30 -2.84
C ASP A 245 21.62 -25.04 -2.40
N ARG A 246 22.17 -24.36 -1.39
CA ARG A 246 21.60 -23.13 -0.82
C ARG A 246 21.39 -22.04 -1.88
N ASP A 247 22.29 -21.95 -2.85
CA ASP A 247 22.22 -20.91 -3.87
C ASP A 247 21.07 -21.15 -4.85
N VAL A 248 20.76 -22.42 -5.16
CA VAL A 248 19.58 -22.80 -5.96
C VAL A 248 18.30 -22.46 -5.20
N LEU A 249 18.24 -22.77 -3.91
CA LEU A 249 17.09 -22.45 -3.08
C LEU A 249 16.92 -20.93 -2.89
N SER A 250 18.02 -20.18 -2.78
CA SER A 250 17.99 -18.71 -2.74
C SER A 250 17.51 -18.11 -4.05
N GLN A 251 17.86 -18.69 -5.20
CA GLN A 251 17.34 -18.26 -6.50
C GLN A 251 15.84 -18.57 -6.62
N ALA A 252 15.41 -19.75 -6.20
CA ALA A 252 14.00 -20.12 -6.16
C ALA A 252 13.17 -19.18 -5.25
N GLN A 253 13.72 -18.75 -4.10
CA GLN A 253 13.06 -17.76 -3.24
C GLN A 253 12.86 -16.42 -3.96
N ARG A 254 13.91 -15.89 -4.59
CA ARG A 254 13.81 -14.63 -5.35
C ARG A 254 12.80 -14.74 -6.49
N ALA A 255 12.84 -15.83 -7.25
CA ALA A 255 11.91 -16.08 -8.34
C ALA A 255 10.45 -16.23 -7.87
N ALA A 256 10.24 -16.80 -6.67
CA ALA A 256 8.93 -16.87 -6.04
C ALA A 256 8.41 -15.48 -5.62
N GLU A 257 9.24 -14.68 -4.94
CA GLU A 257 8.91 -13.31 -4.52
C GLU A 257 8.60 -12.42 -5.74
N GLU A 258 9.43 -12.48 -6.77
CA GLU A 258 9.24 -11.73 -8.02
C GLU A 258 7.92 -12.11 -8.71
N ARG A 259 7.58 -13.41 -8.75
CA ARG A 259 6.30 -13.86 -9.32
C ARG A 259 5.10 -13.38 -8.52
N VAL A 260 5.16 -13.41 -7.19
CA VAL A 260 4.07 -12.86 -6.35
C VAL A 260 3.89 -11.37 -6.63
N LEU A 261 4.98 -10.60 -6.65
CA LEU A 261 4.92 -9.17 -6.95
C LEU A 261 4.40 -8.89 -8.37
N HIS A 262 4.80 -9.71 -9.35
CA HIS A 262 4.31 -9.59 -10.72
C HIS A 262 2.81 -9.91 -10.81
N TRP A 263 2.37 -11.01 -10.19
CA TRP A 263 0.96 -11.41 -10.15
C TRP A 263 0.10 -10.36 -9.44
N LEU A 264 0.54 -9.80 -8.30
CA LEU A 264 -0.17 -8.72 -7.60
C LEU A 264 -0.36 -7.45 -8.45
N ARG A 265 0.50 -7.22 -9.45
CA ARG A 265 0.36 -6.11 -10.41
C ARG A 265 -0.47 -6.48 -11.64
N SER A 266 -0.78 -7.76 -11.82
CA SER A 266 -1.56 -8.27 -12.94
C SER A 266 -3.08 -8.07 -12.73
N PRO A 267 -3.88 -8.01 -13.81
CA PRO A 267 -5.34 -7.92 -13.69
C PRO A 267 -5.98 -9.16 -13.05
N GLU A 268 -5.30 -10.31 -13.07
CA GLU A 268 -5.81 -11.56 -12.48
C GLU A 268 -5.91 -11.48 -10.96
N SER A 269 -5.11 -10.62 -10.32
CA SER A 269 -5.11 -10.43 -8.87
C SER A 269 -6.15 -9.43 -8.38
N THR A 270 -6.93 -8.79 -9.27
CA THR A 270 -7.86 -7.69 -8.94
C THR A 270 -8.83 -8.03 -7.79
N ALA A 271 -9.35 -9.26 -7.75
CA ALA A 271 -10.23 -9.68 -6.66
C ALA A 271 -9.49 -9.76 -5.31
N VAL A 272 -8.25 -10.25 -5.32
CA VAL A 272 -7.39 -10.37 -4.13
C VAL A 272 -6.90 -9.00 -3.67
N THR A 273 -6.43 -8.14 -4.58
CA THR A 273 -5.94 -6.79 -4.25
C THR A 273 -7.08 -5.88 -3.78
N GLY A 274 -8.25 -5.96 -4.40
CA GLY A 274 -9.46 -5.28 -3.93
C GLY A 274 -9.92 -5.78 -2.56
N HIS A 275 -9.79 -7.08 -2.28
CA HIS A 275 -10.06 -7.65 -0.96
C HIS A 275 -9.07 -7.16 0.08
N LEU A 276 -7.76 -7.22 -0.20
CA LEU A 276 -6.71 -6.69 0.67
C LEU A 276 -6.91 -5.21 1.00
N PHE A 277 -7.33 -4.40 0.02
CA PHE A 277 -7.63 -2.99 0.26
C PHE A 277 -8.78 -2.80 1.25
N ARG A 278 -9.93 -3.46 1.02
CA ARG A 278 -11.08 -3.39 1.96
C ARG A 278 -10.72 -3.94 3.34
N LEU A 279 -9.97 -5.04 3.37
CA LEU A 279 -9.53 -5.68 4.59
C LEU A 279 -8.59 -4.78 5.39
N THR A 280 -7.60 -4.15 4.75
CA THR A 280 -6.69 -3.21 5.42
C THR A 280 -7.39 -1.97 5.94
N GLU A 281 -8.39 -1.46 5.21
CA GLU A 281 -9.23 -0.36 5.65
C GLU A 281 -10.06 -0.73 6.89
N TRP A 282 -10.68 -1.91 6.86
CA TRP A 282 -11.45 -2.44 7.97
C TRP A 282 -10.57 -2.69 9.19
N LEU A 283 -9.43 -3.38 9.07
CA LEU A 283 -8.54 -3.68 10.20
C LEU A 283 -7.98 -2.42 10.90
N GLY A 284 -7.80 -1.31 10.18
CA GLY A 284 -7.21 -0.09 10.75
C GLY A 284 -5.76 -0.30 11.21
N THR A 285 -5.29 0.43 12.20
CA THR A 285 -3.88 0.37 12.67
C THR A 285 -3.58 -0.87 13.51
N ALA A 286 -4.55 -1.35 14.28
CA ALA A 286 -4.42 -2.55 15.11
C ALA A 286 -5.73 -3.35 15.12
N ALA A 287 -5.64 -4.65 14.90
CA ALA A 287 -6.74 -5.60 14.96
C ALA A 287 -6.22 -6.95 15.47
N THR A 288 -7.11 -7.77 16.03
CA THR A 288 -6.77 -9.12 16.51
C THR A 288 -6.75 -10.13 15.37
N GLU A 289 -6.06 -11.25 15.58
CA GLU A 289 -6.08 -12.40 14.67
C GLU A 289 -7.51 -12.92 14.47
N GLU A 290 -8.30 -13.01 15.54
CA GLU A 290 -9.69 -13.46 15.47
C GLU A 290 -10.56 -12.54 14.61
N GLN A 291 -10.36 -11.23 14.71
CA GLN A 291 -11.05 -10.25 13.87
C GLN A 291 -10.66 -10.40 12.40
N LEU A 292 -9.37 -10.60 12.12
CA LEU A 292 -8.92 -10.93 10.77
C LEU A 292 -9.62 -12.19 10.26
N ILE A 293 -9.62 -13.28 11.02
CA ILE A 293 -10.24 -14.55 10.61
C ILE A 293 -11.75 -14.39 10.41
N ALA A 294 -12.43 -13.61 11.26
CA ALA A 294 -13.87 -13.40 11.19
C ALA A 294 -14.31 -12.41 10.09
N ALA A 295 -13.38 -11.64 9.51
CA ALA A 295 -13.71 -10.61 8.52
C ALA A 295 -14.27 -11.18 7.20
N ASP A 296 -13.92 -12.41 6.83
CA ASP A 296 -14.42 -13.08 5.63
C ASP A 296 -14.49 -14.60 5.84
N PRO A 297 -15.58 -15.29 5.44
CA PRO A 297 -15.67 -16.75 5.55
C PRO A 297 -14.59 -17.51 4.75
N ALA A 298 -13.94 -16.87 3.78
CA ALA A 298 -12.80 -17.41 3.04
C ALA A 298 -11.53 -17.52 3.88
N HIS A 299 -11.36 -16.66 4.89
CA HIS A 299 -10.12 -16.57 5.66
C HIS A 299 -9.67 -17.86 6.36
N PRO A 300 -10.53 -18.61 7.08
CA PRO A 300 -10.15 -19.86 7.75
C PRO A 300 -9.92 -21.03 6.79
N ILE A 301 -10.21 -20.87 5.50
CA ILE A 301 -10.08 -21.94 4.51
C ILE A 301 -8.61 -22.09 4.09
N ASP A 302 -8.12 -23.33 4.06
CA ASP A 302 -6.79 -23.67 3.55
C ASP A 302 -6.70 -23.56 2.03
N VAL A 303 -5.62 -22.94 1.55
CA VAL A 303 -5.24 -22.93 0.13
C VAL A 303 -4.60 -24.28 -0.19
N PRO A 304 -5.20 -25.14 -1.03
CA PRO A 304 -4.74 -26.53 -1.22
C PRO A 304 -3.28 -26.67 -1.66
N SER A 305 -2.80 -25.79 -2.53
CA SER A 305 -1.43 -25.81 -3.05
C SER A 305 -0.37 -25.40 -2.03
N LEU A 306 -0.78 -24.72 -0.94
CA LEU A 306 0.12 -24.26 0.13
C LEU A 306 -0.10 -25.01 1.45
N GLY A 307 -1.28 -25.57 1.69
CA GLY A 307 -1.64 -26.14 3.00
C GLY A 307 -1.74 -25.08 4.11
N THR A 308 -1.84 -23.80 3.74
CA THR A 308 -1.87 -22.65 4.64
C THR A 308 -3.24 -21.98 4.56
N PRO A 309 -3.84 -21.55 5.69
CA PRO A 309 -5.10 -20.83 5.67
C PRO A 309 -4.94 -19.50 4.94
N LEU A 310 -5.98 -19.11 4.20
CA LEU A 310 -5.95 -17.92 3.34
C LEU A 310 -5.59 -16.65 4.12
N TRP A 311 -6.07 -16.49 5.36
CA TRP A 311 -5.75 -15.31 6.17
C TRP A 311 -4.24 -15.13 6.40
N ARG A 312 -3.47 -16.23 6.56
CA ARG A 312 -2.01 -16.16 6.72
C ARG A 312 -1.33 -15.75 5.43
N VAL A 313 -1.82 -16.28 4.30
CA VAL A 313 -1.35 -15.85 2.98
C VAL A 313 -1.57 -14.34 2.82
N LEU A 314 -2.75 -13.83 3.17
CA LEU A 314 -3.06 -12.40 3.10
C LEU A 314 -2.18 -11.55 4.02
N VAL A 315 -1.87 -12.02 5.24
CA VAL A 315 -0.95 -11.31 6.15
C VAL A 315 0.44 -11.17 5.55
N ALA A 316 0.99 -12.22 4.94
CA ALA A 316 2.29 -12.17 4.29
C ALA A 316 2.34 -11.18 3.10
N LEU A 317 1.19 -10.92 2.45
CA LEU A 317 1.06 -9.95 1.37
C LEU A 317 0.92 -8.50 1.88
N MET A 318 0.84 -8.28 3.19
CA MET A 318 0.73 -6.96 3.83
C MET A 318 2.03 -6.59 4.60
N PRO A 319 3.10 -6.12 3.91
CA PRO A 319 4.43 -5.95 4.52
C PRO A 319 4.47 -4.88 5.62
N ASP A 320 3.54 -3.93 5.61
CA ASP A 320 3.45 -2.86 6.61
C ASP A 320 2.90 -3.34 7.96
N ARG A 321 2.36 -4.57 7.99
CA ARG A 321 1.70 -5.15 9.16
C ARG A 321 2.48 -6.32 9.70
N ARG A 322 2.51 -6.41 11.02
CA ARG A 322 3.17 -7.50 11.74
C ARG A 322 2.18 -8.15 12.68
N LEU A 323 2.13 -9.47 12.67
CA LEU A 323 1.39 -10.26 13.63
C LEU A 323 2.31 -10.52 14.84
N GLN A 324 1.97 -9.95 16.00
CA GLN A 324 2.71 -10.05 17.25
C GLN A 324 1.72 -10.19 18.41
N ASP A 325 1.90 -11.20 19.27
CA ASP A 325 1.03 -11.46 20.43
C ASP A 325 -0.48 -11.52 20.08
N GLY A 326 -0.84 -12.10 18.93
CA GLY A 326 -2.23 -12.16 18.46
C GLY A 326 -2.77 -10.84 17.88
N TRP A 327 -1.94 -9.80 17.80
CA TRP A 327 -2.27 -8.50 17.23
C TRP A 327 -1.61 -8.29 15.88
N LEU A 328 -2.41 -7.93 14.89
CA LEU A 328 -1.95 -7.45 13.60
C LEU A 328 -1.84 -5.92 13.65
N VAL A 329 -0.61 -5.41 13.70
CA VAL A 329 -0.32 -3.98 13.90
C VAL A 329 0.49 -3.39 12.75
N VAL A 330 0.17 -2.15 12.37
CA VAL A 330 1.00 -1.34 11.46
C VAL A 330 2.21 -0.79 12.23
N GLY A 331 3.41 -1.27 11.89
CA GLY A 331 4.66 -0.86 12.53
C GLY A 331 4.98 -1.62 13.82
N ASP A 332 5.27 -0.90 14.92
CA ASP A 332 5.76 -1.45 16.19
C ASP A 332 4.66 -1.46 17.25
N LEU A 333 4.34 -2.66 17.76
CA LEU A 333 3.33 -2.89 18.79
C LEU A 333 3.61 -2.10 20.07
N THR A 334 4.87 -2.05 20.52
CA THR A 334 5.26 -1.41 21.78
C THR A 334 5.06 0.10 21.69
N ARG A 335 5.54 0.71 20.59
CA ARG A 335 5.36 2.14 20.33
C ARG A 335 3.89 2.52 20.20
N LEU A 336 3.08 1.67 19.57
CA LEU A 336 1.66 1.92 19.44
C LEU A 336 0.97 1.89 20.81
N ARG A 337 1.31 0.92 21.68
CA ARG A 337 0.79 0.85 23.05
C ARG A 337 1.17 2.07 23.88
N GLU A 338 2.43 2.50 23.86
CA GLU A 338 2.89 3.70 24.57
C GLU A 338 2.11 4.94 24.13
N ARG A 339 1.95 5.12 22.81
CA ARG A 339 1.19 6.24 22.25
C ARG A 339 -0.29 6.17 22.61
N SER A 340 -0.90 4.98 22.62
CA SER A 340 -2.28 4.79 23.07
C SER A 340 -2.45 5.17 24.53
N VAL A 341 -1.54 4.75 25.42
CA VAL A 341 -1.58 5.14 26.85
C VAL A 341 -1.47 6.66 27.01
N GLN A 342 -0.58 7.30 26.26
CA GLN A 342 -0.40 8.76 26.29
C GLN A 342 -1.66 9.51 25.84
N VAL A 343 -2.32 9.04 24.78
CA VAL A 343 -3.53 9.68 24.22
C VAL A 343 -4.75 9.45 25.11
N LEU A 344 -4.87 8.26 25.71
CA LEU A 344 -5.99 7.95 26.61
C LEU A 344 -5.89 8.69 27.94
N GLY A 345 -4.69 9.05 28.41
CA GLY A 345 -4.51 9.89 29.60
C GLY A 345 -5.18 9.35 30.88
N GLY A 346 -5.35 8.02 30.97
CA GLY A 346 -6.05 7.33 32.08
C GLY A 346 -7.53 7.03 31.82
N LYS A 347 -8.14 7.56 30.75
CA LYS A 347 -9.50 7.21 30.30
C LYS A 347 -9.45 5.86 29.59
N THR A 348 -9.78 4.78 30.29
CA THR A 348 -9.65 3.40 29.79
C THR A 348 -10.99 2.74 29.49
N SER A 349 -12.07 3.51 29.33
CA SER A 349 -13.40 3.00 28.99
C SER A 349 -14.30 4.11 28.47
N GLY A 350 -15.25 3.76 27.59
CA GLY A 350 -16.29 4.65 27.08
C GLY A 350 -16.09 5.11 25.63
N GLU A 351 -17.10 5.82 25.11
CA GLU A 351 -17.16 6.33 23.73
C GLU A 351 -16.01 7.30 23.42
N ASP A 352 -15.63 8.16 24.37
CA ASP A 352 -14.45 9.04 24.30
C ASP A 352 -13.15 8.26 24.03
N ALA A 353 -12.97 7.09 24.64
CA ALA A 353 -11.75 6.30 24.47
C ALA A 353 -11.67 5.72 23.05
N VAL A 354 -12.81 5.33 22.47
CA VAL A 354 -12.89 4.84 21.09
C VAL A 354 -12.59 5.97 20.09
N GLU A 355 -13.12 7.17 20.31
CA GLU A 355 -12.84 8.33 19.46
C GLU A 355 -11.35 8.70 19.47
N LEU A 356 -10.74 8.73 20.66
CA LEU A 356 -9.31 8.99 20.83
C LEU A 356 -8.42 7.93 20.16
N LEU A 357 -8.78 6.65 20.25
CA LEU A 357 -8.07 5.57 19.55
C LEU A 357 -8.30 5.63 18.03
N GLY A 358 -9.44 6.15 17.58
CA GLY A 358 -9.72 6.44 16.18
C GLY A 358 -8.71 7.41 15.55
N GLN A 359 -8.18 8.37 16.32
CA GLN A 359 -7.12 9.29 15.87
C GLN A 359 -5.78 8.57 15.61
N LEU A 360 -5.56 7.42 16.26
CA LEU A 360 -4.43 6.53 16.01
C LEU A 360 -4.71 5.52 14.88
N GLY A 361 -5.91 5.56 14.29
CA GLY A 361 -6.38 4.66 13.24
C GLY A 361 -6.85 3.30 13.74
N ILE A 362 -6.95 3.09 15.05
CA ILE A 362 -7.54 1.87 15.63
C ILE A 362 -9.05 1.98 15.47
N ARG A 363 -9.67 0.96 14.85
CA ARG A 363 -11.12 0.98 14.57
C ARG A 363 -11.94 0.65 15.82
N ALA A 364 -13.20 1.07 15.81
CA ALA A 364 -14.14 0.85 16.91
C ALA A 364 -14.28 -0.63 17.31
N HIS A 365 -14.34 -1.55 16.34
CA HIS A 365 -14.45 -2.99 16.64
C HIS A 365 -13.20 -3.56 17.33
N SER A 366 -12.02 -2.95 17.12
CA SER A 366 -10.75 -3.35 17.76
C SER A 366 -10.47 -2.59 19.04
N ALA A 367 -11.16 -1.47 19.28
CA ALA A 367 -10.83 -0.53 20.35
C ALA A 367 -11.00 -1.15 21.75
N GLU A 368 -12.07 -1.90 22.00
CA GLU A 368 -12.32 -2.53 23.31
C GLU A 368 -11.24 -3.56 23.64
N ALA A 369 -11.00 -4.51 22.71
CA ALA A 369 -9.94 -5.50 22.86
C ALA A 369 -8.56 -4.84 23.00
N TRP A 370 -8.32 -3.73 22.29
CA TRP A 370 -7.06 -2.99 22.37
C TRP A 370 -6.85 -2.41 23.75
N ILE A 371 -7.87 -1.75 24.31
CA ILE A 371 -7.84 -1.17 25.65
C ILE A 371 -7.60 -2.26 26.71
N GLU A 372 -8.25 -3.41 26.58
CA GLU A 372 -8.05 -4.54 27.49
C GLU A 372 -6.61 -5.07 27.43
N SER A 373 -5.98 -5.02 26.25
CA SER A 373 -4.59 -5.45 26.04
C SER A 373 -3.54 -4.44 26.54
N LEU A 374 -3.92 -3.20 26.84
CA LEU A 374 -2.98 -2.19 27.33
C LEU A 374 -2.50 -2.57 28.75
N PRO A 375 -1.21 -2.29 29.07
CA PRO A 375 -0.73 -2.48 30.42
C PRO A 375 -1.54 -1.60 31.36
N LYS A 376 -2.36 -2.23 32.21
CA LYS A 376 -3.10 -1.52 33.25
C LYS A 376 -2.06 -0.89 34.16
N THR A 377 -1.89 0.43 34.09
CA THR A 377 -1.14 1.18 35.09
C THR A 377 -1.76 0.80 36.43
N ALA A 378 -1.03 -0.02 37.21
CA ALA A 378 -1.39 -0.26 38.59
C ALA A 378 -1.53 1.14 39.21
N ALA A 379 -2.75 1.49 39.61
CA ALA A 379 -2.98 2.70 40.36
C ALA A 379 -1.92 2.74 41.46
N ALA A 380 -1.06 3.75 41.45
CA ALA A 380 -0.21 4.02 42.59
C ALA A 380 -1.11 3.98 43.82
N PRO A 381 -0.77 3.22 44.89
CA PRO A 381 -1.57 3.24 46.10
C PRO A 381 -1.70 4.70 46.50
N GLN A 382 -2.92 5.25 46.44
CA GLN A 382 -3.20 6.52 47.08
C GLN A 382 -2.87 6.30 48.54
N GLU A 383 -1.76 6.86 49.01
CA GLU A 383 -1.47 6.92 50.43
C GLU A 383 -2.68 7.55 51.11
N PRO A 384 -3.41 6.82 51.96
CA PRO A 384 -4.42 7.45 52.79
C PRO A 384 -3.67 8.33 53.79
N LEU A 385 -4.02 9.62 53.78
CA LEU A 385 -3.71 10.57 54.83
C LEU A 385 -3.94 9.89 56.19
N SER A 386 -2.84 9.55 56.88
CA SER A 386 -2.90 8.94 58.21
C SER A 386 -3.11 10.04 59.25
N PRO A 387 -4.14 9.99 60.10
CA PRO A 387 -4.13 10.73 61.35
C PRO A 387 -3.23 10.02 62.37
N THR A 388 -2.46 10.85 63.06
CA THR A 388 -1.59 10.59 64.21
C THR A 388 -2.17 9.56 65.19
N THR A 389 -1.46 8.47 65.49
CA THR A 389 -1.34 7.98 66.88
C THR A 389 -0.13 7.05 67.10
N THR A 390 0.46 7.26 68.26
CA THR A 390 1.60 6.70 68.96
C THR A 390 1.64 5.16 69.10
N GLY A 391 2.84 4.58 68.93
CA GLY A 391 3.39 3.56 69.83
C GLY A 391 3.31 2.07 69.43
N GLY A 392 4.49 1.43 69.31
CA GLY A 392 4.73 0.06 69.82
C GLY A 392 5.05 -1.07 68.82
N PHE A 393 6.36 -1.40 68.74
CA PHE A 393 7.03 -2.72 68.54
C PHE A 393 6.64 -3.71 67.40
N PRO A 394 7.60 -4.58 66.95
CA PRO A 394 7.55 -5.21 65.63
C PRO A 394 6.93 -6.63 65.59
N ALA A 395 6.45 -6.96 64.38
CA ALA A 395 6.14 -8.26 63.74
C ALA A 395 6.08 -9.56 64.56
N PRO A 396 5.17 -10.47 64.15
CA PRO A 396 5.67 -11.76 63.68
C PRO A 396 4.96 -12.32 62.42
N LEU A 397 5.73 -13.02 61.60
CA LEU A 397 5.28 -13.97 60.56
C LEU A 397 4.52 -15.15 61.20
N PRO A 398 3.54 -15.74 60.49
CA PRO A 398 3.58 -17.20 60.25
C PRO A 398 3.09 -17.59 58.82
N ARG A 399 3.84 -18.42 58.07
CA ARG A 399 3.75 -19.90 57.91
C ARG A 399 2.60 -20.43 57.03
N ARG A 400 3.02 -20.91 55.84
CA ARG A 400 2.74 -22.21 55.17
C ARG A 400 1.39 -22.95 55.38
N THR A 401 0.63 -23.03 54.27
CA THR A 401 -0.02 -24.23 53.61
C THR A 401 -1.01 -25.11 54.39
N PRO A 402 -1.74 -26.07 53.77
CA PRO A 402 -2.41 -26.16 52.45
C PRO A 402 -3.83 -26.80 52.53
N GLY A 403 -4.57 -26.88 51.40
CA GLY A 403 -5.41 -28.07 51.12
C GLY A 403 -6.79 -27.88 50.48
N ALA A 404 -6.97 -28.63 49.39
CA ALA A 404 -8.15 -29.41 48.99
C ALA A 404 -9.32 -28.75 48.20
N ASN A 405 -9.28 -29.02 46.88
CA ASN A 405 -10.31 -29.61 46.01
C ASN A 405 -11.81 -29.37 46.29
N GLY A 406 -12.51 -28.88 45.26
CA GLY A 406 -13.95 -29.04 45.06
C GLY A 406 -14.34 -28.85 43.60
N HIS A 407 -14.85 -29.91 42.98
CA HIS A 407 -15.35 -29.97 41.60
C HIS A 407 -16.83 -29.55 41.52
N GLN A 408 -17.23 -29.12 40.29
CA GLN A 408 -18.50 -29.37 39.59
C GLN A 408 -19.71 -28.39 39.63
N ILE A 409 -20.14 -28.04 38.39
CA ILE A 409 -21.51 -27.99 37.82
C ILE A 409 -22.28 -26.64 37.72
N ARG A 410 -22.41 -26.18 36.46
CA ARG A 410 -23.62 -25.84 35.65
C ARG A 410 -24.53 -24.67 36.05
N GLY A 411 -24.79 -23.81 35.05
CA GLY A 411 -26.02 -23.01 34.94
C GLY A 411 -25.91 -21.92 33.86
N GLY A 412 -26.55 -22.10 32.71
CA GLY A 412 -26.69 -21.08 31.67
C GLY A 412 -28.16 -20.66 31.48
N THR A 413 -28.38 -19.48 30.89
CA THR A 413 -29.61 -19.03 30.17
C THR A 413 -29.32 -17.71 29.41
N PRO A 414 -30.14 -17.30 28.42
CA PRO A 414 -29.64 -17.03 27.05
C PRO A 414 -29.82 -15.58 26.54
N VAL A 415 -29.28 -15.33 25.34
CA VAL A 415 -29.32 -14.07 24.55
C VAL A 415 -30.55 -14.03 23.64
N PRO A 416 -31.21 -12.87 23.43
CA PRO A 416 -32.31 -12.76 22.47
C PRO A 416 -31.82 -12.46 21.04
N SER A 417 -32.47 -13.10 20.07
CA SER A 417 -32.36 -12.88 18.63
C SER A 417 -33.34 -11.80 18.15
N VAL A 418 -32.90 -10.91 17.25
CA VAL A 418 -33.78 -10.02 16.46
C VAL A 418 -33.49 -10.22 14.98
N SER A 419 -34.54 -10.62 14.26
CA SER A 419 -34.58 -10.75 12.80
C SER A 419 -35.22 -9.51 12.16
N GLY A 420 -34.76 -9.16 10.96
CA GLY A 420 -35.64 -8.70 9.87
C GLY A 420 -35.43 -7.28 9.36
N SER A 421 -34.85 -7.15 8.16
CA SER A 421 -35.44 -6.41 7.02
C SER A 421 -34.58 -6.64 5.76
N LEU A 422 -35.17 -7.32 4.76
CA LEU A 422 -34.62 -7.53 3.40
C LEU A 422 -34.98 -6.32 2.50
N PRO A 423 -34.11 -5.89 1.56
CA PRO A 423 -34.51 -5.09 0.40
C PRO A 423 -34.83 -5.95 -0.83
N ASP A 424 -35.78 -5.49 -1.63
CA ASP A 424 -36.39 -6.15 -2.80
C ASP A 424 -35.44 -6.57 -3.94
N ALA A 425 -35.78 -7.70 -4.57
CA ALA A 425 -35.03 -8.37 -5.64
C ALA A 425 -34.92 -7.58 -6.97
N GLN A 426 -35.74 -6.54 -7.16
CA GLN A 426 -35.79 -5.76 -8.41
C GLN A 426 -34.69 -4.68 -8.48
N THR A 427 -34.21 -4.20 -7.33
CA THR A 427 -33.09 -3.25 -7.21
C THR A 427 -31.74 -3.95 -7.41
N ALA A 428 -31.66 -5.23 -7.05
CA ALA A 428 -30.47 -6.06 -7.28
C ALA A 428 -30.25 -6.39 -8.76
N GLN A 429 -31.32 -6.60 -9.53
CA GLN A 429 -31.22 -6.90 -10.97
C GLN A 429 -30.88 -5.68 -11.82
N SER A 430 -31.33 -4.49 -11.43
CA SER A 430 -30.99 -3.23 -12.10
C SER A 430 -29.55 -2.78 -11.83
N ALA A 431 -29.00 -3.09 -10.63
CA ALA A 431 -27.57 -2.90 -10.33
C ALA A 431 -26.66 -3.87 -11.11
N LEU A 432 -27.11 -5.11 -11.34
CA LEU A 432 -26.35 -6.10 -12.11
C LEU A 432 -26.31 -5.74 -13.61
N ALA A 433 -27.42 -5.24 -14.18
CA ALA A 433 -27.48 -4.81 -15.59
C ALA A 433 -26.56 -3.60 -15.89
N ALA A 434 -26.38 -2.70 -14.92
CA ALA A 434 -25.45 -1.58 -15.02
C ALA A 434 -23.97 -2.02 -14.95
N LEU A 435 -23.65 -3.08 -14.20
CA LEU A 435 -22.30 -3.64 -14.11
C LEU A 435 -21.89 -4.43 -15.36
N THR A 436 -22.83 -5.11 -16.02
CA THR A 436 -22.53 -5.87 -17.26
C THR A 436 -22.25 -4.94 -18.46
N ALA A 437 -22.84 -3.74 -18.48
CA ALA A 437 -22.56 -2.73 -19.52
C ALA A 437 -21.16 -2.09 -19.40
N LEU A 438 -20.51 -2.16 -18.22
CA LEU A 438 -19.14 -1.71 -17.97
C LEU A 438 -18.07 -2.75 -18.35
N SER A 439 -18.47 -3.99 -18.70
CA SER A 439 -17.55 -5.11 -18.99
C SER A 439 -17.19 -5.27 -20.47
N ALA A 440 -17.79 -4.50 -21.38
CA ALA A 440 -17.53 -4.64 -22.80
C ALA A 440 -16.64 -3.48 -23.30
N ASN A 441 -15.32 -3.67 -23.31
CA ASN A 441 -14.42 -2.86 -24.14
C ASN A 441 -13.60 -3.77 -25.06
N PRO A 442 -13.42 -3.38 -26.35
CA PRO A 442 -12.95 -4.25 -27.42
C PRO A 442 -11.43 -4.48 -27.37
N PRO A 443 -10.89 -5.48 -28.09
CA PRO A 443 -9.48 -5.82 -28.03
C PRO A 443 -8.65 -4.70 -28.65
N ARG A 444 -7.66 -4.17 -27.90
CA ARG A 444 -6.64 -3.26 -28.44
C ARG A 444 -5.31 -4.00 -28.66
N PRO A 445 -4.60 -3.64 -29.73
CA PRO A 445 -3.54 -4.45 -30.32
C PRO A 445 -2.19 -4.24 -29.61
N HIS A 446 -1.35 -5.25 -29.78
CA HIS A 446 0.03 -5.38 -29.31
C HIS A 446 0.89 -4.11 -29.49
N LEU A 447 1.57 -3.67 -28.42
CA LEU A 447 2.67 -2.70 -28.40
C LEU A 447 3.72 -3.26 -27.41
N VAL A 448 4.73 -3.98 -27.92
CA VAL A 448 6.11 -3.49 -28.14
C VAL A 448 6.68 -2.72 -26.93
N PRO A 449 7.77 -3.18 -26.29
CA PRO A 449 8.38 -2.50 -25.15
C PRO A 449 8.99 -1.17 -25.58
N GLU A 450 8.53 -0.05 -24.99
CA GLU A 450 9.20 1.25 -25.16
C GLU A 450 10.53 1.30 -24.39
N PRO A 451 11.55 2.00 -24.92
CA PRO A 451 12.87 2.08 -24.32
C PRO A 451 12.89 3.00 -23.10
N ARG A 452 13.65 2.56 -22.09
CA ARG A 452 13.95 3.26 -20.84
C ARG A 452 14.25 4.75 -21.07
N THR A 453 13.42 5.63 -20.51
CA THR A 453 13.72 7.06 -20.41
C THR A 453 14.97 7.26 -19.54
N ALA A 454 16.06 7.69 -20.19
CA ALA A 454 17.30 8.06 -19.53
C ALA A 454 17.06 9.24 -18.57
N GLN A 455 17.27 8.99 -17.27
CA GLN A 455 17.32 10.04 -16.26
C GLN A 455 18.54 10.95 -16.56
N ARG A 456 18.34 12.28 -16.46
CA ARG A 456 19.39 13.28 -16.70
C ARG A 456 20.59 13.01 -15.79
N PRO A 457 21.84 12.98 -16.30
CA PRO A 457 23.02 12.74 -15.46
C PRO A 457 23.14 13.80 -14.36
N LEU A 458 23.41 13.38 -13.13
CA LEU A 458 23.78 14.29 -12.04
C LEU A 458 25.06 15.07 -12.45
N PRO A 459 25.18 16.36 -12.08
CA PRO A 459 26.42 17.11 -12.29
C PRO A 459 27.58 16.39 -11.59
N GLY A 460 28.64 16.09 -12.35
CA GLY A 460 29.78 15.31 -11.86
C GLY A 460 30.57 16.00 -10.74
N PRO A 461 31.49 15.29 -10.08
CA PRO A 461 32.24 15.78 -8.93
C PRO A 461 33.07 17.05 -9.20
N ALA A 462 33.42 17.31 -10.46
CA ALA A 462 34.10 18.53 -10.88
C ALA A 462 33.21 19.79 -10.86
N SER A 463 31.89 19.62 -11.00
CA SER A 463 30.93 20.73 -11.08
C SER A 463 30.38 21.15 -9.72
N ASP A 464 30.32 20.23 -8.74
CA ASP A 464 29.83 20.54 -7.37
C ASP A 464 30.55 19.69 -6.30
N PRO A 465 31.78 20.04 -5.89
CA PRO A 465 32.58 19.24 -4.96
C PRO A 465 31.99 19.15 -3.55
N ARG A 466 31.02 19.99 -3.19
CA ARG A 466 30.40 19.99 -1.85
C ARG A 466 29.35 18.89 -1.71
N ARG A 467 28.84 18.36 -2.83
CA ARG A 467 27.80 17.32 -2.85
C ARG A 467 28.37 15.90 -2.95
N TRP A 468 29.65 15.77 -3.26
CA TRP A 468 30.33 14.50 -3.47
C TRP A 468 31.32 14.21 -2.34
N GLN A 469 31.18 13.04 -1.71
CA GLN A 469 32.13 12.55 -0.72
C GLN A 469 33.22 11.74 -1.41
N ARG A 470 34.48 12.15 -1.24
CA ARG A 470 35.64 11.38 -1.74
C ARG A 470 35.94 10.22 -0.80
N ILE A 471 36.19 9.05 -1.38
CA ILE A 471 36.56 7.81 -0.71
C ILE A 471 37.80 7.27 -1.42
N ASP A 472 38.90 7.09 -0.68
CA ASP A 472 40.09 6.45 -1.21
C ASP A 472 39.93 4.93 -1.09
N VAL A 473 40.05 4.21 -2.21
CA VAL A 473 39.77 2.78 -2.31
C VAL A 473 40.94 1.99 -1.77
N THR A 474 40.71 1.16 -0.74
CA THR A 474 41.70 0.24 -0.20
C THR A 474 41.37 -1.21 -0.61
N SER A 475 42.35 -2.11 -0.49
CA SER A 475 42.12 -3.56 -0.69
C SER A 475 41.16 -4.16 0.34
N GLU A 476 40.87 -3.45 1.43
CA GLU A 476 39.89 -3.82 2.45
C GLU A 476 38.47 -3.47 2.00
N HIS A 477 38.27 -2.29 1.40
CA HIS A 477 36.97 -1.88 0.86
C HIS A 477 36.48 -2.82 -0.26
N LEU A 478 37.39 -3.35 -1.08
CA LEU A 478 37.08 -4.37 -2.10
C LEU A 478 36.73 -5.75 -1.51
N ARG A 479 37.09 -6.01 -0.25
CA ARG A 479 36.70 -7.22 0.50
C ARG A 479 35.40 -7.02 1.31
N GLY A 480 34.80 -5.83 1.22
CA GLY A 480 33.53 -5.51 1.88
C GLY A 480 33.67 -4.94 3.29
N GLU A 481 34.85 -4.47 3.70
CA GLU A 481 35.00 -3.75 4.97
C GLU A 481 34.18 -2.45 4.97
N PRO A 482 33.64 -2.05 6.15
CA PRO A 482 32.87 -0.82 6.27
C PRO A 482 33.72 0.41 5.96
N VAL A 483 33.13 1.35 5.21
CA VAL A 483 33.83 2.56 4.78
C VAL A 483 33.39 3.75 5.62
N PRO A 484 34.27 4.36 6.44
CA PRO A 484 33.91 5.53 7.23
C PRO A 484 33.62 6.75 6.37
N VAL A 485 32.58 7.50 6.73
CA VAL A 485 32.25 8.79 6.12
C VAL A 485 32.28 9.92 7.17
N PRO A 486 32.50 11.18 6.75
CA PRO A 486 32.45 12.31 7.66
C PRO A 486 31.06 12.52 8.26
N GLU A 487 30.98 12.93 9.52
CA GLU A 487 29.72 13.20 10.22
C GLU A 487 28.87 14.27 9.53
N GLY A 488 29.51 15.30 8.97
CA GLY A 488 28.84 16.37 8.23
C GLY A 488 28.09 15.86 7.00
N TYR A 489 28.65 14.86 6.30
CA TYR A 489 28.01 14.23 5.15
C TYR A 489 26.78 13.41 5.57
N ALA A 490 26.90 12.60 6.62
CA ALA A 490 25.76 11.83 7.15
C ALA A 490 24.65 12.74 7.71
N THR A 491 25.01 13.85 8.35
CA THR A 491 24.04 14.85 8.86
C THR A 491 23.30 15.54 7.71
N GLN A 492 23.98 15.82 6.59
CA GLN A 492 23.35 16.37 5.38
C GLN A 492 22.33 15.40 4.76
N LEU A 493 22.57 14.09 4.89
CA LEU A 493 21.60 13.04 4.52
C LEU A 493 20.49 12.84 5.55
N GLY A 494 20.45 13.67 6.60
CA GLY A 494 19.44 13.61 7.67
C GLY A 494 19.67 12.48 8.68
N MET A 495 20.82 11.80 8.66
CA MET A 495 21.13 10.75 9.62
C MET A 495 21.47 11.34 11.00
N ARG A 496 21.04 10.63 12.04
CA ARG A 496 21.39 10.90 13.44
C ARG A 496 22.13 9.70 14.03
N PRO A 497 22.92 9.89 15.10
CA PRO A 497 23.52 8.77 15.83
C PRO A 497 22.50 7.69 16.17
N GLY A 498 22.85 6.42 15.88
CA GLY A 498 21.96 5.26 16.06
C GLY A 498 20.92 5.03 14.96
N THR A 499 20.97 5.79 13.85
CA THR A 499 20.06 5.64 12.70
C THR A 499 20.74 4.84 11.58
N LEU A 500 19.95 4.11 10.80
CA LEU A 500 20.39 3.42 9.59
C LEU A 500 19.63 3.95 8.37
N LEU A 501 20.32 4.11 7.25
CA LEU A 501 19.79 4.59 5.99
C LEU A 501 20.11 3.57 4.90
N SER A 502 19.08 2.95 4.33
CA SER A 502 19.24 2.06 3.17
C SER A 502 19.16 2.89 1.90
N VAL A 503 20.17 2.76 1.04
CA VAL A 503 20.25 3.42 -0.26
C VAL A 503 20.47 2.39 -1.37
N THR A 504 19.92 2.66 -2.54
CA THR A 504 20.07 1.83 -3.73
C THR A 504 21.25 2.34 -4.54
N GLY A 505 22.35 1.59 -4.54
CA GLY A 505 23.53 1.87 -5.34
C GLY A 505 23.37 1.56 -6.84
N PRO A 506 24.40 1.83 -7.64
CA PRO A 506 24.35 1.67 -9.09
C PRO A 506 24.00 0.24 -9.52
N GLY A 507 22.93 0.16 -10.33
CA GLY A 507 22.28 -1.04 -10.81
C GLY A 507 21.71 -1.95 -9.72
N ASP A 508 20.90 -1.31 -8.86
CA ASP A 508 19.93 -1.90 -7.93
C ASP A 508 20.53 -2.71 -6.76
N ASN A 509 21.79 -2.45 -6.42
CA ASN A 509 22.43 -3.02 -5.25
C ASN A 509 22.01 -2.28 -3.97
N ALA A 510 21.55 -2.99 -2.95
CA ALA A 510 21.28 -2.39 -1.64
C ALA A 510 22.60 -2.08 -0.93
N VAL A 511 22.79 -0.81 -0.54
CA VAL A 511 23.90 -0.34 0.27
C VAL A 511 23.32 0.28 1.54
N VAL A 512 23.84 -0.10 2.70
CA VAL A 512 23.37 0.43 3.98
C VAL A 512 24.41 1.38 4.53
N LEU A 513 23.98 2.59 4.89
CA LEU A 513 24.76 3.53 5.67
C LEU A 513 24.29 3.46 7.12
N VAL A 514 25.20 3.13 8.04
CA VAL A 514 24.90 2.90 9.46
C VAL A 514 25.73 3.84 10.32
N TRP A 515 25.11 4.43 11.33
CA TRP A 515 25.85 5.18 12.35
C TRP A 515 26.32 4.24 13.47
N ARG A 516 27.60 3.81 13.44
CA ARG A 516 28.20 2.92 14.46
C ARG A 516 28.95 3.74 15.50
N ASP A 517 28.67 3.52 16.78
CA ASP A 517 29.29 4.17 17.95
C ASP A 517 29.48 5.70 17.81
N ARG A 518 30.62 6.12 17.22
CA ARG A 518 31.04 7.51 17.02
C ARG A 518 31.32 7.90 15.57
N GLN A 519 31.00 7.08 14.58
CA GLN A 519 31.22 7.43 13.16
C GLN A 519 30.18 6.78 12.22
N PRO A 520 29.65 7.53 11.25
CA PRO A 520 28.86 6.95 10.17
C PRO A 520 29.75 6.14 9.21
N VAL A 521 29.32 4.93 8.87
CA VAL A 521 30.02 4.00 7.98
C VAL A 521 29.06 3.43 6.94
N PHE A 522 29.52 3.30 5.70
CA PHE A 522 28.85 2.42 4.75
C PHE A 522 29.19 0.97 5.11
N ASP A 523 28.18 0.12 5.26
CA ASP A 523 28.35 -1.26 5.71
C ASP A 523 29.16 -2.10 4.72
N SER A 524 28.89 -1.93 3.42
CA SER A 524 29.72 -2.46 2.34
C SER A 524 29.52 -1.68 1.05
N LEU A 525 30.62 -1.11 0.52
CA LEU A 525 30.65 -0.48 -0.82
C LEU A 525 31.21 -1.41 -1.90
N GLN A 526 31.58 -2.64 -1.55
CA GLN A 526 32.13 -3.64 -2.47
C GLN A 526 31.33 -3.79 -3.77
N PRO A 527 29.99 -3.96 -3.78
CA PRO A 527 29.24 -4.15 -5.03
C PRO A 527 29.29 -2.92 -5.94
N VAL A 528 29.42 -1.72 -5.37
CA VAL A 528 29.54 -0.47 -6.11
C VAL A 528 30.95 -0.33 -6.69
N LEU A 529 31.98 -0.59 -5.89
CA LEU A 529 33.39 -0.51 -6.30
C LEU A 529 33.75 -1.55 -7.37
N MET A 530 33.24 -2.79 -7.24
CA MET A 530 33.43 -3.83 -8.25
C MET A 530 32.81 -3.46 -9.59
N ARG A 531 31.63 -2.80 -9.57
CA ARG A 531 30.96 -2.35 -10.79
C ARG A 531 31.69 -1.23 -11.51
N LEU A 532 32.32 -0.34 -10.74
CA LEU A 532 33.15 0.75 -11.27
C LEU A 532 34.56 0.29 -11.68
N ASN A 533 34.88 -1.01 -11.56
CA ASN A 533 36.23 -1.56 -11.77
C ASN A 533 37.32 -0.81 -10.98
N ALA A 534 36.98 -0.31 -9.79
CA ALA A 534 37.90 0.45 -8.95
C ALA A 534 39.04 -0.44 -8.43
N ARG A 535 40.26 0.10 -8.41
CA ARG A 535 41.47 -0.55 -7.92
C ARG A 535 41.89 0.04 -6.57
N PRO A 536 42.64 -0.72 -5.75
CA PRO A 536 43.27 -0.15 -4.56
C PRO A 536 44.17 1.04 -4.95
N GLY A 537 43.91 2.20 -4.36
CA GLY A 537 44.58 3.47 -4.67
C GLY A 537 43.73 4.46 -5.47
N ASP A 538 42.60 4.05 -6.04
CA ASP A 538 41.70 4.96 -6.77
C ASP A 538 40.89 5.84 -5.80
N SER A 539 40.58 7.07 -6.19
CA SER A 539 39.63 7.91 -5.46
C SER A 539 38.25 7.82 -6.12
N VAL A 540 37.27 7.32 -5.38
CA VAL A 540 35.86 7.23 -5.80
C VAL A 540 35.06 8.31 -5.11
N TYR A 541 34.25 9.04 -5.87
CA TYR A 541 33.34 10.04 -5.35
C TYR A 541 31.95 9.44 -5.26
N VAL A 542 31.34 9.54 -4.08
CA VAL A 542 30.00 9.01 -3.81
C VAL A 542 29.08 10.14 -3.42
N THR A 543 27.86 10.13 -3.94
CA THR A 543 26.78 11.03 -3.51
C THR A 543 25.49 10.25 -3.33
N VAL A 544 24.61 10.73 -2.45
CA VAL A 544 23.30 10.13 -2.21
C VAL A 544 22.25 11.17 -2.51
N ASP A 545 21.34 10.85 -3.42
CA ASP A 545 20.20 11.70 -3.79
C ASP A 545 18.88 10.95 -3.52
N GLY A 546 18.15 11.40 -2.50
CA GLY A 546 17.00 10.67 -1.96
C GLY A 546 17.37 9.28 -1.44
N TYR A 547 16.96 8.24 -2.17
CA TYR A 547 17.25 6.83 -1.85
C TYR A 547 18.24 6.19 -2.82
N ARG A 548 18.85 6.94 -3.75
CA ARG A 548 19.87 6.40 -4.65
C ARG A 548 21.26 6.84 -4.25
N LEU A 549 22.21 5.92 -4.36
CA LEU A 549 23.64 6.18 -4.27
C LEU A 549 24.22 6.21 -5.69
N ASP A 550 24.84 7.33 -6.04
CA ASP A 550 25.62 7.50 -7.27
C ASP A 550 27.11 7.50 -6.91
N ALA A 551 27.93 6.89 -7.77
CA ALA A 551 29.35 6.74 -7.55
C ALA A 551 30.11 6.91 -8.86
N GLN A 552 31.14 7.75 -8.85
CA GLN A 552 31.96 8.06 -10.02
C GLN A 552 33.44 7.92 -9.66
N LEU A 553 34.19 7.30 -10.57
CA LEU A 553 35.64 7.20 -10.48
C LEU A 553 36.25 8.39 -11.22
N THR A 554 37.20 9.10 -10.60
CA THR A 554 38.00 10.08 -11.34
C THR A 554 39.20 9.35 -11.92
N SER A 555 39.27 9.26 -13.25
CA SER A 555 40.48 8.82 -13.96
C SER A 555 41.69 9.71 -13.69
#